data_AF-A0A928IC78-F1
#
_entry.id   AF-A0A928IC78-F1
#
_cell.length_a   1.000
_cell.length_b   1.000
_cell.length_c   1.000
_cell.angle_alpha   90.00
_cell.angle_beta   90.00
_cell.angle_gamma   90.00
#
_symmetry.space_group_name_H-M   'P 1'
#
loop_
_entity.id
_entity.type
_entity.pdbx_description
1 polymer ?
#
loop_
_entity_poly.entity_id
_entity_poly.type
_entity_poly.pdbx_seq_one_letter_code
_entity_poly.pdbx_strand_id
1 'polypeptide(L)'
;MSNVKGGVNIHTDYKAESPKTRVVDMRTSDVNLSKYDERYNDQFYAIANGTDTKAQKQKLKKQDNKGQNVKSAKDKEKAAREKIKKLEAERARNKQLEITVPDEITVSELSSRLKKTSAEVIKKLMMMGEMKGLNDVVDYATAELIADEFGAKVTKEIVVTIEEKLFTEAEENEADLEERAPVVCVMGHVDHGKTSILDAIRHTNVTKGEAGGITQAIGAYRVKANGKDITFLDTPGHEAFTAMRMRGAKSTDIAILVVAADDGVMPQTIEAINHAKAAGIDIIVAINKMDKPQANPDNVLNQLTQYELVPEEWGGDVICVPVSAL
;
A
#
# COMPACT_ATOMS: atom_id res chain seq x y z
N MET A 1 -6.84 63.30 -42.76
CA MET A 1 -8.07 62.49 -42.59
C MET A 1 -7.70 61.27 -41.77
N SER A 2 -8.34 60.84 -40.69
CA SER A 2 -9.44 61.33 -39.87
C SER A 2 -9.60 60.31 -38.72
N ASN A 3 -9.49 60.80 -37.49
CA ASN A 3 -10.22 60.45 -36.28
C ASN A 3 -10.40 59.00 -35.76
N VAL A 4 -9.93 58.86 -34.51
CA VAL A 4 -10.66 58.42 -33.30
C VAL A 4 -10.93 56.92 -33.10
N LYS A 5 -10.37 56.41 -31.99
CA LYS A 5 -11.01 55.58 -30.93
C LYS A 5 -9.98 55.51 -29.79
N GLY A 6 -10.17 56.09 -28.61
CA GLY A 6 -11.35 56.00 -27.75
C GLY A 6 -10.88 55.28 -26.49
N GLY A 7 -10.27 56.02 -25.58
CA GLY A 7 -9.83 55.51 -24.29
C GLY A 7 -11.03 55.29 -23.37
N VAL A 8 -11.04 54.14 -22.68
CA VAL A 8 -11.88 53.90 -21.51
C VAL A 8 -10.95 53.35 -20.43
N ASN A 9 -10.66 54.21 -19.44
CA ASN A 9 -10.12 53.78 -18.16
C ASN A 9 -11.26 53.18 -17.35
N ILE A 10 -11.16 51.90 -17.03
CA ILE A 10 -11.94 51.27 -15.97
C ILE A 10 -10.96 50.84 -14.89
N HIS A 11 -10.96 51.59 -13.79
CA HIS A 11 -10.43 51.16 -12.51
C HIS A 11 -11.21 49.93 -12.06
N THR A 12 -10.52 48.81 -11.93
CA THR A 12 -10.91 47.74 -11.00
C THR A 12 -9.68 47.35 -10.22
N ASP A 13 -9.60 47.89 -9.00
CA ASP A 13 -8.71 47.44 -7.95
C ASP A 13 -8.97 45.95 -7.67
N TYR A 14 -8.08 45.09 -8.14
CA TYR A 14 -7.95 43.72 -7.67
C TYR A 14 -6.51 43.52 -7.17
N LYS A 15 -6.30 43.81 -5.89
CA LYS A 15 -5.19 43.22 -5.13
C LYS A 15 -5.46 41.72 -5.03
N ALA A 16 -4.76 40.93 -5.85
CA ALA A 16 -4.65 39.51 -5.60
C ALA A 16 -3.73 39.33 -4.38
N GLU A 17 -4.31 39.09 -3.20
CA GLU A 17 -3.56 38.54 -2.08
C GLU A 17 -3.09 37.15 -2.46
N SER A 18 -1.79 37.00 -2.66
CA SER A 18 -1.16 35.69 -2.83
C SER A 18 -1.33 34.88 -1.54
N PRO A 19 -1.72 33.59 -1.63
CA PRO A 19 -1.77 32.75 -0.44
C PRO A 19 -0.35 32.66 0.14
N LYS A 20 -0.19 32.99 1.42
CA LYS A 20 1.08 32.87 2.14
C LYS A 20 1.51 31.40 2.15
N THR A 21 2.32 30.99 1.19
CA THR A 21 2.97 29.68 1.20
C THR A 21 3.95 29.64 2.38
N ARG A 22 3.66 28.82 3.38
CA ARG A 22 4.56 28.60 4.52
C ARG A 22 5.62 27.57 4.10
N VAL A 23 6.79 28.06 3.69
CA VAL A 23 7.96 27.20 3.47
C VAL A 23 8.46 26.74 4.84
N VAL A 24 8.47 25.42 5.05
CA VAL A 24 9.03 24.79 6.26
C VAL A 24 10.35 24.14 5.85
N ASP A 25 11.46 24.69 6.32
CA ASP A 25 12.79 24.13 6.12
C ASP A 25 13.00 22.99 7.13
N MET A 26 13.27 21.77 6.65
CA MET A 26 13.35 20.53 7.47
C MET A 26 14.79 20.16 7.87
N ARG A 27 15.73 21.10 7.84
CA ARG A 27 17.16 20.80 8.05
C ARG A 27 17.71 21.11 9.44
N THR A 28 16.86 21.50 10.39
CA THR A 28 17.23 21.71 11.79
C THR A 28 16.14 21.21 12.73
N SER A 29 16.52 20.33 13.67
CA SER A 29 15.65 19.70 14.65
C SER A 29 15.64 20.47 15.97
N ASP A 30 14.96 21.61 16.02
CA ASP A 30 14.63 22.27 17.29
C ASP A 30 13.14 22.62 17.31
N VAL A 31 12.36 21.74 17.95
CA VAL A 31 10.92 21.96 18.17
C VAL A 31 10.77 22.67 19.52
N ASN A 32 10.32 23.92 19.49
CA ASN A 32 10.11 24.73 20.70
C ASN A 32 8.88 24.20 21.47
N LEU A 33 9.12 23.42 22.52
CA LEU A 33 8.10 22.78 23.39
C LEU A 33 7.26 23.78 24.22
N SER A 34 7.70 25.04 24.33
CA SER A 34 7.08 26.06 25.18
C SER A 34 5.66 26.48 24.78
N LYS A 35 5.23 26.18 23.54
CA LYS A 35 3.89 26.53 23.05
C LYS A 35 2.79 25.53 23.41
N TYR A 36 3.13 24.35 23.93
CA TYR A 36 2.14 23.35 24.36
C TYR A 36 1.91 23.32 25.88
N ASP A 37 2.77 23.98 26.68
CA ASP A 37 2.65 24.00 28.14
C ASP A 37 1.60 24.98 28.67
N GLU A 38 1.24 26.03 27.93
CA GLU A 38 0.33 27.06 28.42
C GLU A 38 -1.12 26.59 28.58
N ARG A 39 -1.57 25.58 27.81
CA ARG A 39 -2.93 25.02 27.98
C ARG A 39 -3.09 24.07 29.15
N TYR A 40 -1.99 23.55 29.69
CA TYR A 40 -2.02 22.61 30.82
C TYR A 40 -1.95 23.34 32.18
N ASN A 41 -1.29 24.51 32.23
CA ASN A 41 -1.11 25.28 33.47
C ASN A 41 -2.36 26.06 33.92
N ASP A 42 -3.25 26.48 33.03
CA ASP A 42 -4.45 27.24 33.44
C ASP A 42 -5.49 26.40 34.21
N GLN A 43 -5.49 25.08 34.06
CA GLN A 43 -6.35 24.20 34.86
C GLN A 43 -5.74 23.80 36.21
N PHE A 44 -4.41 23.86 36.36
CA PHE A 44 -3.72 23.50 37.59
C PHE A 44 -3.57 24.68 38.56
N TYR A 45 -3.43 25.92 38.07
CA TYR A 45 -3.32 27.10 38.93
C TYR A 45 -4.63 27.52 39.62
N ALA A 46 -5.78 26.99 39.21
CA ALA A 46 -7.06 27.23 39.88
C ALA A 46 -7.29 26.35 41.14
N ILE A 47 -6.52 25.26 41.31
CA ILE A 47 -6.68 24.30 42.41
C ILE A 47 -5.59 24.47 43.48
N ALA A 48 -4.44 25.05 43.12
CA ALA A 48 -3.26 25.05 43.99
C ALA A 48 -3.13 26.23 44.98
N ASN A 49 -3.82 27.37 44.80
CA ASN A 49 -3.70 28.51 45.72
C ASN A 49 -5.03 29.25 45.96
N GLY A 50 -5.77 28.78 46.96
CA GLY A 50 -6.83 29.53 47.63
C GLY A 50 -6.69 29.34 49.14
N THR A 51 -5.94 30.24 49.77
CA THR A 51 -5.62 30.27 51.19
C THR A 51 -6.77 30.75 52.08
N ASP A 52 -6.82 30.15 53.27
CA ASP A 52 -7.23 30.69 54.56
C ASP A 52 -8.65 31.25 54.78
N THR A 53 -9.47 30.48 55.49
CA THR A 53 -10.35 31.05 56.53
C THR A 53 -10.57 30.08 57.71
N LYS A 54 -9.88 30.39 58.81
CA LYS A 54 -10.22 30.11 60.24
C LYS A 54 -10.75 28.73 60.64
N ALA A 55 -9.91 28.04 61.41
CA ALA A 55 -10.28 27.00 62.36
C ALA A 55 -11.49 27.40 63.22
N GLN A 56 -12.57 26.62 63.14
CA GLN A 56 -13.63 26.59 64.16
C GLN A 56 -13.66 25.20 64.77
N LYS A 57 -13.07 25.09 65.97
CA LYS A 57 -13.15 23.92 66.86
C LYS A 57 -14.62 23.56 67.10
N GLN A 58 -15.10 22.46 66.52
CA GLN A 58 -16.35 21.85 66.98
C GLN A 58 -16.01 20.65 67.89
N LYS A 59 -16.26 20.88 69.18
CA LYS A 59 -15.97 19.98 70.30
C LYS A 59 -16.69 18.65 70.13
N LEU A 60 -15.94 17.54 70.25
CA LEU A 60 -16.50 16.24 70.63
C LEU A 60 -17.17 16.38 72.01
N LYS A 61 -18.51 16.34 72.04
CA LYS A 61 -19.25 16.08 73.28
C LYS A 61 -19.41 14.56 73.44
N LYS A 62 -18.62 14.01 74.36
CA LYS A 62 -18.91 12.77 75.08
C LYS A 62 -20.21 12.98 75.87
N GLN A 63 -21.20 12.12 75.66
CA GLN A 63 -22.27 11.92 76.63
C GLN A 63 -22.62 10.43 76.69
N ASP A 64 -22.07 9.77 77.70
CA ASP A 64 -22.57 8.52 78.23
C ASP A 64 -23.95 8.76 78.87
N ASN A 65 -24.97 7.99 78.47
CA ASN A 65 -25.69 7.16 79.43
C ASN A 65 -26.66 6.15 78.77
N LYS A 66 -26.46 4.90 79.17
CA LYS A 66 -27.43 3.82 79.45
C LYS A 66 -28.84 3.91 78.86
N GLY A 67 -29.18 2.88 78.08
CA GLY A 67 -30.55 2.45 77.81
C GLY A 67 -30.57 1.19 76.97
N GLN A 68 -31.10 0.10 77.52
CA GLN A 68 -31.24 -1.22 76.91
C GLN A 68 -32.00 -1.17 75.58
N ASN A 69 -31.53 -1.94 74.59
CA ASN A 69 -32.26 -3.02 73.90
C ASN A 69 -31.84 -3.20 72.43
N VAL A 70 -31.40 -4.42 72.15
CA VAL A 70 -31.59 -5.17 70.89
C VAL A 70 -31.28 -4.39 69.60
N LYS A 71 -29.98 -4.25 69.27
CA LYS A 71 -29.58 -3.99 67.89
C LYS A 71 -30.00 -5.18 67.03
N SER A 72 -31.10 -4.98 66.31
CA SER A 72 -31.76 -5.97 65.47
C SER A 72 -30.76 -6.68 64.55
N ALA A 73 -30.92 -7.99 64.41
CA ALA A 73 -30.22 -8.80 63.40
C ALA A 73 -30.28 -8.15 62.00
N LYS A 74 -31.37 -7.40 61.72
CA LYS A 74 -31.58 -6.59 60.51
C LYS A 74 -30.50 -5.54 60.21
N ASP A 75 -29.85 -4.94 61.22
CA ASP A 75 -28.82 -3.89 60.97
C ASP A 75 -27.44 -4.48 60.69
N LYS A 76 -27.10 -5.62 61.31
CA LYS A 76 -25.91 -6.41 60.95
C LYS A 76 -26.06 -7.04 59.55
N GLU A 77 -27.27 -7.49 59.23
CA GLU A 77 -27.60 -8.04 57.92
C GLU A 77 -27.55 -6.98 56.81
N LYS A 78 -28.05 -5.75 57.07
CA LYS A 78 -27.90 -4.63 56.12
C LYS A 78 -26.44 -4.25 55.88
N ALA A 79 -25.61 -4.16 56.92
CA ALA A 79 -24.19 -3.83 56.77
C ALA A 79 -23.39 -4.95 56.07
N ALA A 80 -23.74 -6.22 56.31
CA ALA A 80 -23.15 -7.36 55.59
C ALA A 80 -23.58 -7.37 54.12
N ARG A 81 -24.86 -7.08 53.85
CA ARG A 81 -25.42 -7.00 52.49
C ARG A 81 -24.85 -5.83 51.70
N GLU A 82 -24.57 -4.69 52.33
CA GLU A 82 -23.86 -3.57 51.68
C GLU A 82 -22.39 -3.91 51.37
N LYS A 83 -21.70 -4.66 52.25
CA LYS A 83 -20.34 -5.17 51.96
C LYS A 83 -20.35 -6.20 50.83
N ILE A 84 -21.31 -7.11 50.80
CA ILE A 84 -21.48 -8.10 49.71
C ILE A 84 -21.82 -7.38 48.40
N LYS A 85 -22.70 -6.37 48.44
CA LYS A 85 -23.07 -5.58 47.25
C LYS A 85 -21.92 -4.71 46.73
N LYS A 86 -21.03 -4.23 47.61
CA LYS A 86 -19.76 -3.58 47.21
C LYS A 86 -18.76 -4.57 46.61
N LEU A 87 -18.61 -5.75 47.18
CA LEU A 87 -17.78 -6.85 46.63
C LEU A 87 -18.31 -7.35 45.28
N GLU A 88 -19.63 -7.44 45.12
CA GLU A 88 -20.28 -7.78 43.85
C GLU A 88 -20.15 -6.66 42.82
N ALA A 89 -20.21 -5.40 43.25
CA ALA A 89 -19.95 -4.26 42.36
C ALA A 89 -18.47 -4.18 41.93
N GLU A 90 -17.52 -4.52 42.81
CA GLU A 90 -16.11 -4.70 42.44
C GLU A 90 -15.92 -5.86 41.46
N ARG A 91 -16.59 -7.00 41.68
CA ARG A 91 -16.59 -8.14 40.75
C ARG A 91 -17.27 -7.83 39.42
N ALA A 92 -18.31 -6.99 39.42
CA ALA A 92 -19.02 -6.56 38.21
C ALA A 92 -18.25 -5.51 37.42
N ARG A 93 -17.42 -4.68 38.08
CA ARG A 93 -16.48 -3.77 37.41
C ARG A 93 -15.28 -4.50 36.82
N ASN A 94 -14.95 -5.65 37.40
CA ASN A 94 -13.93 -6.59 36.92
C ASN A 94 -14.50 -7.57 35.87
N LYS A 95 -15.75 -7.41 35.45
CA LYS A 95 -16.37 -8.22 34.39
C LYS A 95 -15.92 -7.64 33.05
N GLN A 96 -14.92 -8.31 32.48
CA GLN A 96 -14.44 -8.22 31.09
C GLN A 96 -13.84 -6.85 30.73
N LEU A 97 -12.62 -6.60 31.21
CA LEU A 97 -11.71 -5.73 30.49
C LEU A 97 -11.22 -6.52 29.27
N GLU A 98 -11.59 -6.11 28.07
CA GLU A 98 -10.95 -6.62 26.86
C GLU A 98 -9.65 -5.82 26.69
N ILE A 99 -8.52 -6.52 26.61
CA ILE A 99 -7.21 -5.90 26.42
C ILE A 99 -6.58 -6.38 25.12
N THR A 100 -5.97 -5.45 24.39
CA THR A 100 -5.16 -5.74 23.21
C THR A 100 -3.69 -5.86 23.62
N VAL A 101 -3.07 -6.98 23.26
CA VAL A 101 -1.68 -7.28 23.60
C VAL A 101 -0.91 -7.65 22.32
N PRO A 102 0.21 -6.97 22.02
CA PRO A 102 1.11 -7.30 20.91
C PRO A 102 1.93 -8.56 21.23
N ASP A 103 2.77 -9.03 20.29
CA ASP A 103 3.59 -10.24 20.47
C ASP A 103 4.57 -10.15 21.65
N GLU A 104 5.07 -8.94 21.95
CA GLU A 104 5.95 -8.63 23.06
C GLU A 104 5.48 -7.37 23.78
N ILE A 105 5.31 -7.42 25.11
CA ILE A 105 4.84 -6.30 25.93
C ILE A 105 5.67 -6.16 27.21
N THR A 106 5.92 -4.93 27.64
CA THR A 106 6.59 -4.70 28.94
C THR A 106 5.62 -4.92 30.11
N VAL A 107 6.12 -5.36 31.27
CA VAL A 107 5.29 -5.56 32.48
C VAL A 107 4.56 -4.28 32.90
N SER A 108 5.19 -3.12 32.73
CA SER A 108 4.58 -1.80 33.00
C SER A 108 3.39 -1.49 32.09
N GLU A 109 3.49 -1.88 30.82
CA GLU A 109 2.44 -1.63 29.84
C GLU A 109 1.29 -2.65 29.98
N LEU A 110 1.62 -3.90 30.30
CA LEU A 110 0.65 -4.94 30.64
C LEU A 110 -0.19 -4.54 31.87
N SER A 111 0.45 -4.03 32.93
CA SER A 111 -0.27 -3.61 34.15
C SER A 111 -1.18 -2.41 33.90
N SER A 112 -0.72 -1.46 33.08
CA SER A 112 -1.49 -0.29 32.66
C SER A 112 -2.75 -0.69 31.87
N ARG A 113 -2.62 -1.64 30.93
CA ARG A 113 -3.75 -2.16 30.13
C ARG A 113 -4.74 -2.97 30.98
N LEU A 114 -4.24 -3.74 31.95
CA LEU A 114 -5.05 -4.49 32.91
C LEU A 114 -5.71 -3.63 34.00
N LYS A 115 -5.36 -2.34 34.10
CA LYS A 115 -5.78 -1.44 35.20
C LYS A 115 -5.47 -2.03 36.59
N LYS A 116 -4.34 -2.72 36.72
CA LYS A 116 -3.82 -3.29 37.97
C LYS A 116 -2.49 -2.66 38.33
N THR A 117 -2.08 -2.79 39.59
CA THR A 117 -0.76 -2.28 39.99
C THR A 117 0.33 -3.20 39.43
N SER A 118 1.46 -2.63 38.99
CA SER A 118 2.58 -3.43 38.47
C SER A 118 3.09 -4.47 39.49
N ALA A 119 2.95 -4.20 40.78
CA ALA A 119 3.30 -5.14 41.85
C ALA A 119 2.41 -6.41 41.86
N GLU A 120 1.12 -6.29 41.52
CA GLU A 120 0.21 -7.45 41.44
C GLU A 120 0.54 -8.34 40.24
N VAL A 121 0.89 -7.71 39.11
CA VAL A 121 1.32 -8.41 37.88
C VAL A 121 2.64 -9.14 38.09
N ILE A 122 3.64 -8.48 38.68
CA ILE A 122 4.95 -9.10 39.03
C ILE A 122 4.76 -10.28 39.98
N LYS A 123 3.87 -10.15 40.97
CA LYS A 123 3.59 -11.24 41.91
C LYS A 123 3.02 -12.47 41.19
N LYS A 124 2.17 -12.28 40.18
CA LYS A 124 1.59 -13.37 39.39
C LYS A 124 2.62 -13.99 38.43
N LEU A 125 3.46 -13.19 37.79
CA LEU A 125 4.62 -13.65 37.01
C LEU A 125 5.52 -14.57 37.86
N MET A 126 5.84 -14.15 39.09
CA MET A 126 6.62 -14.97 40.02
C MET A 126 5.93 -16.30 40.37
N MET A 127 4.60 -16.32 40.51
CA MET A 127 3.86 -17.57 40.78
C MET A 127 3.85 -18.52 39.58
N MET A 128 3.96 -17.99 38.36
CA MET A 128 4.07 -18.77 37.12
C MET A 128 5.52 -19.21 36.83
N GLY A 129 6.48 -18.86 37.68
CA GLY A 129 7.89 -19.24 37.54
C GLY A 129 8.73 -18.28 36.69
N GLU A 130 8.15 -17.18 36.21
CA GLU A 130 8.87 -16.13 35.48
C GLU A 130 9.27 -14.97 36.41
N MET A 131 10.57 -14.80 36.66
CA MET A 131 11.08 -13.62 37.36
C MET A 131 11.39 -12.51 36.36
N LYS A 132 10.45 -11.57 36.22
CA LYS A 132 10.59 -10.37 35.38
C LYS A 132 10.34 -9.09 36.18
N GLY A 133 11.17 -8.08 35.95
CA GLY A 133 11.09 -6.73 36.50
C GLY A 133 10.12 -5.82 35.74
N LEU A 134 10.00 -4.57 36.18
CA LEU A 134 8.99 -3.62 35.66
C LEU A 134 9.19 -3.26 34.17
N ASN A 135 10.44 -3.21 33.73
CA ASN A 135 10.82 -2.87 32.35
C ASN A 135 11.11 -4.10 31.48
N ASP A 136 10.98 -5.31 32.03
CA ASP A 136 11.28 -6.53 31.29
C ASP A 136 10.13 -6.87 30.33
N VAL A 137 10.49 -7.51 29.23
CA VAL A 137 9.58 -7.88 28.16
C VAL A 137 8.97 -9.26 28.43
N VAL A 138 7.66 -9.36 28.21
CA VAL A 138 6.84 -10.56 28.35
C VAL A 138 6.28 -10.92 26.97
N ASP A 139 6.33 -12.20 26.64
CA ASP A 139 5.75 -12.76 25.43
C ASP A 139 4.22 -12.82 25.53
N TYR A 140 3.56 -12.84 24.37
CA TYR A 140 2.11 -12.89 24.28
C TYR A 140 1.49 -14.05 25.09
N ALA A 141 2.06 -15.24 25.05
CA ALA A 141 1.51 -16.41 25.73
C ALA A 141 1.50 -16.22 27.26
N THR A 142 2.58 -15.70 27.83
CA THR A 142 2.64 -15.39 29.26
C THR A 142 1.73 -14.21 29.63
N ALA A 143 1.65 -13.19 28.77
CA ALA A 143 0.76 -12.05 28.98
C ALA A 143 -0.73 -12.44 28.94
N GLU A 144 -1.12 -13.38 28.06
CA GLU A 144 -2.45 -13.95 27.96
C GLU A 144 -2.84 -14.69 29.24
N LEU A 145 -1.96 -15.56 29.74
CA LEU A 145 -2.20 -16.30 30.98
C LEU A 145 -2.41 -15.38 32.19
N ILE A 146 -1.63 -14.30 32.28
CA ILE A 146 -1.77 -13.31 33.35
C ILE A 146 -3.09 -12.56 33.23
N ALA A 147 -3.46 -12.17 32.02
CA ALA A 147 -4.70 -11.45 31.77
C ALA A 147 -5.94 -12.29 32.07
N ASP A 148 -5.92 -13.58 31.69
CA ASP A 148 -6.98 -14.55 32.02
C ASP A 148 -7.17 -14.69 33.53
N GLU A 149 -6.07 -14.76 34.30
CA GLU A 149 -6.10 -14.82 35.76
C GLU A 149 -6.74 -13.57 36.40
N PHE A 150 -6.63 -12.41 35.74
CA PHE A 150 -7.29 -11.18 36.16
C PHE A 150 -8.72 -11.01 35.59
N GLY A 151 -9.19 -11.95 34.77
CA GLY A 151 -10.51 -11.95 34.14
C GLY A 151 -10.62 -11.00 32.95
N ALA A 152 -9.50 -10.68 32.31
CA ALA A 152 -9.44 -9.87 31.10
C ALA A 152 -9.34 -10.76 29.86
N LYS A 153 -10.17 -10.49 28.85
CA LYS A 153 -10.13 -11.25 27.59
C LYS A 153 -9.08 -10.61 26.68
N VAL A 154 -8.08 -11.38 26.27
CA VAL A 154 -6.99 -10.88 25.43
C VAL A 154 -7.33 -11.06 23.96
N THR A 155 -7.20 -9.99 23.19
CA THR A 155 -7.19 -10.04 21.72
C THR A 155 -5.81 -9.67 21.24
N LYS A 156 -5.22 -10.50 20.38
CA LYS A 156 -3.90 -10.23 19.79
C LYS A 156 -3.98 -8.95 18.95
N GLU A 157 -3.16 -7.96 19.31
CA GLU A 157 -2.97 -6.78 18.47
C GLU A 157 -2.02 -7.16 17.35
N ILE A 158 -2.57 -7.55 16.20
CA ILE A 158 -1.78 -7.67 14.99
C ILE A 158 -1.52 -6.22 14.56
N VAL A 159 -0.33 -5.71 14.88
CA VAL A 159 0.20 -4.51 14.25
C VAL A 159 0.45 -4.88 12.79
N VAL A 160 -0.60 -4.81 11.97
CA VAL A 160 -0.45 -4.84 10.53
C VAL A 160 0.20 -3.52 10.19
N THR A 161 1.52 -3.55 10.03
CA THR A 161 2.28 -2.42 9.51
C THR A 161 1.62 -2.00 8.20
N ILE A 162 1.50 -0.68 7.97
CA ILE A 162 0.82 -0.11 6.80
C ILE A 162 1.39 -0.69 5.49
N GLU A 163 2.63 -1.15 5.52
CA GLU A 163 3.32 -1.84 4.44
C GLU A 163 2.66 -3.20 4.10
N GLU A 164 2.29 -4.05 5.06
CA GLU A 164 1.63 -5.34 4.78
C GLU A 164 0.18 -5.19 4.28
N LYS A 165 -0.51 -4.09 4.62
CA LYS A 165 -1.83 -3.76 4.03
C LYS A 165 -1.76 -3.29 2.58
N LEU A 166 -0.61 -2.80 2.12
CA LEU A 166 -0.38 -2.45 0.72
C LEU A 166 -0.02 -3.67 -0.13
N PHE A 167 0.47 -4.76 0.48
CA PHE A 167 0.84 -6.01 -0.18
C PHE A 167 -0.13 -7.17 0.04
N THR A 168 -1.18 -6.98 0.83
CA THR A 168 -2.32 -7.88 0.74
C THR A 168 -2.99 -7.56 -0.58
N GLU A 169 -2.74 -8.41 -1.58
CA GLU A 169 -3.63 -8.58 -2.73
C GLU A 169 -5.03 -8.72 -2.12
N ALA A 170 -5.76 -7.60 -2.06
CA ALA A 170 -7.17 -7.65 -1.78
C ALA A 170 -7.72 -8.67 -2.78
N GLU A 171 -8.50 -9.65 -2.33
CA GLU A 171 -9.22 -10.54 -3.23
C GLU A 171 -9.93 -9.63 -4.24
N GLU A 172 -9.36 -9.51 -5.44
CA GLU A 172 -9.91 -8.67 -6.48
C GLU A 172 -11.23 -9.33 -6.83
N ASN A 173 -12.34 -8.72 -6.39
CA ASN A 173 -13.64 -9.19 -6.81
C ASN A 173 -13.65 -9.11 -8.32
N GLU A 174 -13.92 -10.22 -9.01
CA GLU A 174 -14.03 -10.23 -10.48
C GLU A 174 -15.04 -9.19 -11.01
N ALA A 175 -15.98 -8.77 -10.17
CA ALA A 175 -16.97 -7.73 -10.45
C ALA A 175 -16.39 -6.29 -10.53
N ASP A 176 -15.23 -6.03 -9.92
CA ASP A 176 -14.57 -4.71 -9.93
C ASP A 176 -13.51 -4.60 -11.04
N LEU A 177 -13.31 -5.64 -11.86
CA LEU A 177 -12.36 -5.63 -12.98
C LEU A 177 -12.88 -4.76 -14.13
N GLU A 178 -12.12 -3.73 -14.50
CA GLU A 178 -12.41 -2.88 -15.65
C GLU A 178 -11.63 -3.32 -16.90
N GLU A 179 -12.22 -3.11 -18.09
CA GLU A 179 -11.56 -3.41 -19.36
C GLU A 179 -10.39 -2.44 -19.60
N ARG A 180 -9.16 -2.98 -19.61
CA ARG A 180 -7.95 -2.22 -19.92
C ARG A 180 -7.52 -2.36 -21.38
N ALA A 181 -6.80 -1.35 -21.87
CA ALA A 181 -6.14 -1.42 -23.17
C ALA A 181 -4.99 -2.44 -23.12
N PRO A 182 -4.89 -3.39 -24.08
CA PRO A 182 -3.79 -4.34 -24.11
C PRO A 182 -2.47 -3.64 -24.40
N VAL A 183 -1.41 -4.10 -23.72
CA VAL A 183 -0.04 -3.66 -23.95
C VAL A 183 0.68 -4.70 -24.80
N VAL A 184 1.14 -4.26 -25.96
CA VAL A 184 1.72 -5.12 -27.01
C VAL A 184 3.19 -4.77 -27.21
N CYS A 185 4.07 -5.74 -27.04
CA CYS A 185 5.50 -5.55 -27.32
C CYS A 185 5.82 -5.97 -28.75
N VAL A 186 6.60 -5.19 -29.49
CA VAL A 186 7.10 -5.61 -30.80
C VAL A 186 8.57 -6.04 -30.69
N MET A 187 8.85 -7.27 -31.11
CA MET A 187 10.14 -7.94 -31.01
C MET A 187 10.56 -8.54 -32.34
N GLY A 188 11.86 -8.85 -32.49
CA GLY A 188 12.41 -9.44 -33.72
C GLY A 188 13.82 -8.94 -34.04
N HIS A 189 14.42 -9.52 -35.08
CA HIS A 189 15.78 -9.19 -35.54
C HIS A 189 15.89 -7.74 -36.05
N VAL A 190 17.12 -7.21 -36.10
CA VAL A 190 17.44 -5.94 -36.78
C VAL A 190 17.02 -6.03 -38.25
N ASP A 191 16.57 -4.91 -38.83
CA ASP A 191 16.14 -4.79 -40.23
C ASP A 191 14.95 -5.65 -40.69
N HIS A 192 14.27 -6.36 -39.78
CA HIS A 192 12.99 -7.02 -40.07
C HIS A 192 11.81 -6.04 -40.15
N GLY A 193 12.03 -4.74 -39.97
CA GLY A 193 11.00 -3.70 -40.15
C GLY A 193 10.05 -3.52 -38.96
N LYS A 194 10.49 -3.81 -37.73
CA LYS A 194 9.71 -3.54 -36.50
C LYS A 194 9.19 -2.10 -36.47
N THR A 195 10.10 -1.12 -36.46
CA THR A 195 9.77 0.30 -36.42
C THR A 195 8.96 0.74 -37.65
N SER A 196 9.19 0.14 -38.82
CA SER A 196 8.41 0.42 -40.03
C SER A 196 6.94 0.03 -39.89
N ILE A 197 6.64 -1.14 -39.31
CA ILE A 197 5.27 -1.56 -39.01
C ILE A 197 4.62 -0.56 -38.06
N LEU A 198 5.35 -0.14 -37.03
CA LEU A 198 4.84 0.80 -36.04
C LEU A 198 4.62 2.20 -36.62
N ASP A 199 5.50 2.67 -37.49
CA ASP A 199 5.34 3.91 -38.24
C ASP A 199 4.10 3.87 -39.14
N ALA A 200 3.89 2.76 -39.86
CA ALA A 200 2.72 2.57 -40.71
C ALA A 200 1.41 2.62 -39.91
N ILE A 201 1.37 1.93 -38.76
CA ILE A 201 0.21 1.93 -37.85
C ILE A 201 -0.04 3.32 -37.24
N ARG A 202 1.03 4.07 -36.94
CA ARG A 202 0.94 5.41 -36.34
C ARG A 202 0.63 6.51 -37.36
N HIS A 203 0.70 6.23 -38.65
CA HIS A 203 0.75 7.24 -39.71
C HIS A 203 1.84 8.30 -39.47
N THR A 204 2.96 7.88 -38.88
CA THR A 204 4.14 8.73 -38.62
C THR A 204 5.35 8.17 -39.37
N ASN A 205 6.45 8.93 -39.40
CA ASN A 205 7.69 8.49 -40.05
C ASN A 205 8.90 8.77 -39.14
N VAL A 206 8.94 8.07 -38.00
CA VAL A 206 9.97 8.23 -36.97
C VAL A 206 11.29 7.62 -37.41
N THR A 207 11.26 6.53 -38.19
CA THR A 207 12.43 5.87 -38.78
C THR A 207 13.36 6.81 -39.55
N LYS A 208 12.83 7.85 -40.22
CA LYS A 208 13.64 8.86 -40.93
C LYS A 208 14.33 9.88 -40.02
N GLY A 209 13.87 10.04 -38.77
CA GLY A 209 14.40 11.01 -37.82
C GLY A 209 15.40 10.43 -36.80
N GLU A 210 15.44 9.10 -36.63
CA GLU A 210 16.34 8.45 -35.68
C GLU A 210 17.79 8.34 -36.22
N ALA A 211 18.76 8.60 -35.36
CA ALA A 211 20.17 8.50 -35.71
C ALA A 211 20.54 7.06 -36.10
N GLY A 212 20.92 6.88 -37.37
CA GLY A 212 21.27 5.58 -37.92
C GLY A 212 20.09 4.73 -38.42
N GLY A 213 18.87 5.28 -38.47
CA GLY A 213 17.69 4.58 -38.99
C GLY A 213 17.26 3.37 -38.15
N ILE A 214 17.71 3.29 -36.90
CA ILE A 214 17.40 2.21 -35.96
C ILE A 214 16.83 2.79 -34.65
N THR A 215 15.93 2.04 -34.05
CA THR A 215 15.38 2.36 -32.73
C THR A 215 16.37 2.01 -31.63
N GLN A 216 16.80 3.03 -30.87
CA GLN A 216 17.78 2.89 -29.77
C GLN A 216 17.16 2.97 -28.38
N ALA A 217 15.97 3.57 -28.25
CA ALA A 217 15.26 3.74 -26.99
C ALA A 217 13.92 3.00 -27.01
N ILE A 218 13.47 2.53 -25.84
CA ILE A 218 12.12 1.98 -25.71
C ILE A 218 11.11 3.13 -25.82
N GLY A 219 10.19 3.01 -26.77
CA GLY A 219 9.08 3.95 -26.96
C GLY A 219 7.74 3.29 -26.64
N ALA A 220 6.86 4.01 -25.96
CA ALA A 220 5.48 3.59 -25.75
C ALA A 220 4.54 4.54 -26.47
N TYR A 221 3.55 4.02 -27.19
CA TYR A 221 2.54 4.84 -27.84
C TYR A 221 1.20 4.12 -27.93
N ARG A 222 0.12 4.88 -28.00
CA ARG A 222 -1.26 4.37 -27.98
C ARG A 222 -1.91 4.64 -29.33
N VAL A 223 -2.54 3.62 -29.89
CA VAL A 223 -3.22 3.66 -31.19
C VAL A 223 -4.67 3.24 -30.98
N LYS A 224 -5.61 3.95 -31.63
CA LYS A 224 -7.02 3.56 -31.66
C LYS A 224 -7.29 2.65 -32.84
N ALA A 225 -7.74 1.43 -32.57
CA ALA A 225 -8.20 0.47 -33.57
C ALA A 225 -9.61 -0.01 -33.22
N ASN A 226 -10.55 0.08 -34.16
CA ASN A 226 -11.94 -0.36 -33.98
C ASN A 226 -12.63 0.20 -32.72
N GLY A 227 -12.31 1.46 -32.36
CA GLY A 227 -12.86 2.13 -31.17
C GLY A 227 -12.22 1.74 -29.84
N LYS A 228 -11.29 0.76 -29.83
CA LYS A 228 -10.50 0.39 -28.66
C LYS A 228 -9.09 0.96 -28.75
N ASP A 229 -8.49 1.21 -27.59
CA ASP A 229 -7.11 1.66 -27.50
C ASP A 229 -6.17 0.46 -27.35
N ILE A 230 -5.06 0.47 -28.08
CA ILE A 230 -3.98 -0.52 -27.99
C ILE A 230 -2.69 0.24 -27.69
N THR A 231 -1.93 -0.21 -26.69
CA THR A 231 -0.64 0.39 -26.34
C THR A 231 0.47 -0.47 -26.90
N PHE A 232 1.34 0.11 -27.73
CA PHE A 232 2.50 -0.58 -28.27
C PHE A 232 3.78 -0.14 -27.55
N LEU A 233 4.64 -1.11 -27.27
CA LEU A 233 6.01 -0.91 -26.82
C LEU A 233 6.97 -1.31 -27.95
N ASP A 234 7.68 -0.33 -28.47
CA ASP A 234 8.76 -0.56 -29.43
C ASP A 234 10.05 -0.90 -28.67
N THR A 235 10.64 -2.07 -28.97
CA THR A 235 11.87 -2.52 -28.33
C THR A 235 13.02 -2.61 -29.33
N PRO A 236 14.24 -2.15 -28.96
CA PRO A 236 15.40 -2.23 -29.83
C PRO A 236 15.77 -3.69 -30.17
N GLY A 237 16.13 -3.91 -31.43
CA GLY A 237 16.49 -5.22 -31.98
C GLY A 237 17.92 -5.70 -31.65
N HIS A 238 18.83 -4.79 -31.32
CA HIS A 238 20.24 -5.14 -31.12
C HIS A 238 20.45 -5.96 -29.85
N GLU A 239 21.35 -6.95 -29.91
CA GLU A 239 21.74 -7.85 -28.81
C GLU A 239 22.24 -7.11 -27.56
N ALA A 240 22.70 -5.87 -27.72
CA ALA A 240 23.18 -5.04 -26.62
C ALA A 240 22.04 -4.59 -25.68
N PHE A 241 20.78 -4.78 -26.08
CA PHE A 241 19.59 -4.35 -25.34
C PHE A 241 18.72 -5.52 -24.86
N THR A 242 19.28 -6.73 -24.72
CA THR A 242 18.57 -7.91 -24.22
C THR A 242 17.86 -7.67 -22.88
N ALA A 243 18.47 -6.91 -21.97
CA ALA A 243 17.84 -6.53 -20.71
C ALA A 243 16.56 -5.66 -20.90
N MET A 244 16.54 -4.80 -21.92
CA MET A 244 15.37 -3.99 -22.25
C MET A 244 14.25 -4.84 -22.84
N ARG A 245 14.60 -5.84 -23.67
CA ARG A 245 13.64 -6.79 -24.25
C ARG A 245 12.96 -7.64 -23.18
N MET A 246 13.71 -8.14 -22.20
CA MET A 246 13.14 -8.89 -21.06
C MET A 246 12.18 -8.05 -20.22
N ARG A 247 12.51 -6.77 -19.97
CA ARG A 247 11.61 -5.86 -19.25
C ARG A 247 10.35 -5.53 -20.04
N GLY A 248 10.50 -5.34 -21.36
CA GLY A 248 9.37 -5.19 -22.27
C GLY A 248 8.42 -6.38 -22.18
N ALA A 249 8.94 -7.60 -22.37
CA ALA A 249 8.16 -8.84 -22.35
C ALA A 249 7.33 -9.01 -21.06
N LYS A 250 7.95 -8.77 -19.89
CA LYS A 250 7.26 -8.92 -18.60
C LYS A 250 6.20 -7.86 -18.32
N SER A 251 6.24 -6.75 -19.04
CA SER A 251 5.33 -5.61 -18.84
C SER A 251 4.22 -5.58 -19.89
N THR A 252 4.10 -6.63 -20.72
CA THR A 252 3.16 -6.71 -21.83
C THR A 252 2.25 -7.90 -21.73
N ASP A 253 1.05 -7.76 -22.28
CA ASP A 253 0.07 -8.84 -22.35
C ASP A 253 0.36 -9.75 -23.56
N ILE A 254 0.80 -9.16 -24.68
CA ILE A 254 1.01 -9.85 -25.96
C ILE A 254 2.35 -9.43 -26.57
N ALA A 255 3.06 -10.37 -27.20
CA ALA A 255 4.23 -10.08 -28.02
C ALA A 255 3.96 -10.29 -29.52
N ILE A 256 4.28 -9.29 -30.33
CA ILE A 256 4.35 -9.41 -31.79
C ILE A 256 5.80 -9.70 -32.19
N LEU A 257 6.04 -10.88 -32.74
CA LEU A 257 7.31 -11.29 -33.31
C LEU A 257 7.35 -10.96 -34.80
N VAL A 258 8.22 -10.02 -35.18
CA VAL A 258 8.39 -9.62 -36.58
C VAL A 258 9.52 -10.41 -37.22
N VAL A 259 9.18 -11.20 -38.24
CA VAL A 259 10.12 -12.02 -39.00
C VAL A 259 10.04 -11.63 -40.46
N ALA A 260 11.16 -11.33 -41.10
CA ALA A 260 11.15 -11.00 -42.52
C ALA A 260 11.04 -12.27 -43.38
N ALA A 261 10.21 -12.25 -44.41
CA ALA A 261 9.98 -13.37 -45.31
C ALA A 261 11.18 -13.69 -46.21
N ASP A 262 12.10 -12.75 -46.41
CA ASP A 262 13.33 -12.91 -47.18
C ASP A 262 14.50 -13.47 -46.36
N ASP A 263 14.58 -13.10 -45.07
CA ASP A 263 15.67 -13.51 -44.18
C ASP A 263 15.33 -14.78 -43.37
N GLY A 264 14.09 -14.90 -42.88
CA GLY A 264 13.64 -15.97 -42.00
C GLY A 264 14.04 -15.79 -40.53
N VAL A 265 14.07 -16.90 -39.79
CA VAL A 265 14.35 -16.90 -38.35
C VAL A 265 15.85 -16.74 -38.09
N MET A 266 16.21 -15.58 -37.54
CA MET A 266 17.59 -15.21 -37.20
C MET A 266 17.86 -15.34 -35.68
N PRO A 267 19.13 -15.37 -35.22
CA PRO A 267 19.48 -15.57 -33.80
C PRO A 267 18.75 -14.65 -32.81
N GLN A 268 18.60 -13.36 -33.12
CA GLN A 268 17.88 -12.41 -32.26
C GLN A 268 16.36 -12.69 -32.21
N THR A 269 15.81 -13.32 -33.24
CA THR A 269 14.43 -13.80 -33.27
C THR A 269 14.27 -14.96 -32.29
N ILE A 270 15.24 -15.90 -32.26
CA ILE A 270 15.27 -17.01 -31.30
C ILE A 270 15.32 -16.48 -29.86
N GLU A 271 16.15 -15.48 -29.59
CA GLU A 271 16.20 -14.82 -28.28
C GLU A 271 14.86 -14.18 -27.91
N ALA A 272 14.21 -13.48 -28.85
CA ALA A 272 12.90 -12.89 -28.63
C ALA A 272 11.83 -13.95 -28.28
N ILE A 273 11.83 -15.09 -29.00
CA ILE A 273 10.95 -16.22 -28.71
C ILE A 273 11.19 -16.74 -27.30
N ASN A 274 12.44 -16.95 -26.91
CA ASN A 274 12.78 -17.44 -25.58
C ASN A 274 12.35 -16.46 -24.48
N HIS A 275 12.49 -15.15 -24.70
CA HIS A 275 12.03 -14.15 -23.73
C HIS A 275 10.52 -14.11 -23.58
N ALA A 276 9.78 -14.21 -24.69
CA ALA A 276 8.32 -14.25 -24.65
C ALA A 276 7.82 -15.52 -23.95
N LYS A 277 8.39 -16.69 -24.28
CA LYS A 277 8.08 -17.95 -23.59
C LYS A 277 8.41 -17.91 -22.10
N ALA A 278 9.57 -17.35 -21.73
CA ALA A 278 9.97 -17.22 -20.33
C ALA A 278 9.09 -16.22 -19.54
N ALA A 279 8.47 -15.25 -20.23
CA ALA A 279 7.51 -14.33 -19.64
C ALA A 279 6.08 -14.89 -19.59
N GLY A 280 5.80 -15.99 -20.29
CA GLY A 280 4.47 -16.60 -20.36
C GLY A 280 3.45 -15.73 -21.11
N ILE A 281 3.91 -14.92 -22.08
CA ILE A 281 3.05 -14.03 -22.87
C ILE A 281 2.70 -14.67 -24.21
N ASP A 282 1.49 -14.39 -24.71
CA ASP A 282 1.03 -14.91 -26.00
C ASP A 282 1.80 -14.26 -27.16
N ILE A 283 2.18 -15.07 -28.15
CA ILE A 283 3.00 -14.65 -29.28
C ILE A 283 2.16 -14.62 -30.55
N ILE A 284 2.17 -13.48 -31.23
CA ILE A 284 1.63 -13.31 -32.59
C ILE A 284 2.82 -13.09 -33.53
N VAL A 285 2.88 -13.81 -34.63
CA VAL A 285 3.96 -13.66 -35.61
C VAL A 285 3.50 -12.81 -36.79
N ALA A 286 4.23 -11.72 -37.06
CA ALA A 286 4.06 -10.90 -38.25
C ALA A 286 5.18 -11.22 -39.26
N ILE A 287 4.81 -11.87 -40.36
CA ILE A 287 5.73 -12.22 -41.45
C ILE A 287 5.81 -11.01 -42.39
N ASN A 288 6.88 -10.20 -42.26
CA ASN A 288 7.04 -8.92 -42.95
C ASN A 288 7.79 -9.06 -44.29
N LYS A 289 7.80 -7.97 -45.08
CA LYS A 289 8.45 -7.86 -46.39
C LYS A 289 7.84 -8.75 -47.48
N MET A 290 6.53 -8.97 -47.43
CA MET A 290 5.77 -9.74 -48.44
C MET A 290 5.72 -9.08 -49.83
N ASP A 291 6.12 -7.82 -49.94
CA ASP A 291 6.26 -7.06 -51.19
C ASP A 291 7.44 -7.53 -52.05
N LYS A 292 8.42 -8.21 -51.44
CA LYS A 292 9.65 -8.62 -52.13
C LYS A 292 9.44 -9.89 -52.96
N PRO A 293 10.01 -9.99 -54.17
CA PRO A 293 9.88 -11.19 -55.01
C PRO A 293 10.54 -12.44 -54.41
N GLN A 294 11.50 -12.26 -53.49
CA GLN A 294 12.15 -13.34 -52.76
C GLN A 294 11.44 -13.73 -51.45
N ALA A 295 10.27 -13.14 -51.13
CA ALA A 295 9.53 -13.45 -49.92
C ALA A 295 9.09 -14.91 -49.93
N ASN A 296 9.45 -15.66 -48.89
CA ASN A 296 9.08 -17.06 -48.74
C ASN A 296 8.46 -17.30 -47.35
N PRO A 297 7.14 -17.08 -47.19
CA PRO A 297 6.46 -17.27 -45.91
C PRO A 297 6.48 -18.74 -45.45
N ASP A 298 6.38 -19.69 -46.37
CA ASP A 298 6.38 -21.14 -46.05
C ASP A 298 7.69 -21.56 -45.37
N ASN A 299 8.82 -21.00 -45.81
CA ASN A 299 10.10 -21.25 -45.15
C ASN A 299 10.11 -20.72 -43.70
N VAL A 300 9.54 -19.53 -43.48
CA VAL A 300 9.43 -18.94 -42.14
C VAL A 300 8.54 -19.80 -41.23
N LEU A 301 7.37 -20.23 -41.73
CA LEU A 301 6.45 -21.10 -40.98
C LEU A 301 7.13 -22.41 -40.58
N ASN A 302 7.84 -23.06 -41.51
CA ASN A 302 8.62 -24.27 -41.22
C ASN A 302 9.70 -24.03 -40.15
N GLN A 303 10.42 -22.92 -40.22
CA GLN A 303 11.44 -22.58 -39.21
C GLN A 303 10.85 -22.33 -37.83
N LEU A 304 9.69 -21.65 -37.75
CA LEU A 304 9.02 -21.37 -36.47
C LEU A 304 8.61 -22.65 -35.73
N THR A 305 8.20 -23.71 -36.45
CA THR A 305 7.85 -24.99 -35.82
C THR A 305 9.02 -25.65 -35.09
N GLN A 306 10.27 -25.39 -35.51
CA GLN A 306 11.47 -25.89 -34.83
C GLN A 306 11.64 -25.27 -33.44
N TYR A 307 11.02 -24.12 -33.22
CA TYR A 307 11.00 -23.40 -31.94
C TYR A 307 9.65 -23.56 -31.23
N GLU A 308 8.90 -24.62 -31.53
CA GLU A 308 7.59 -24.96 -30.94
C GLU A 308 6.53 -23.86 -31.14
N LEU A 309 6.70 -23.00 -32.14
CA LEU A 309 5.67 -22.05 -32.55
C LEU A 309 4.95 -22.67 -33.75
N VAL A 310 3.82 -23.32 -33.49
CA VAL A 310 3.03 -23.99 -34.52
C VAL A 310 1.95 -23.02 -35.02
N PRO A 311 1.92 -22.70 -36.33
CA PRO A 311 0.92 -21.82 -36.90
C PRO A 311 -0.51 -22.36 -36.73
N GLU A 312 -1.48 -21.47 -36.56
CA GLU A 312 -2.92 -21.80 -36.46
C GLU A 312 -3.41 -22.62 -37.66
N GLU A 313 -2.91 -22.32 -38.87
CA GLU A 313 -3.26 -23.06 -40.10
C GLU A 313 -2.89 -24.55 -40.04
N TRP A 314 -1.92 -24.92 -39.20
CA TRP A 314 -1.46 -26.31 -39.02
C TRP A 314 -2.05 -26.93 -37.74
N GLY A 315 -3.04 -26.28 -37.14
CA GLY A 315 -3.68 -26.72 -35.90
C GLY A 315 -2.94 -26.32 -34.63
N GLY A 316 -2.04 -25.33 -34.72
CA GLY A 316 -1.35 -24.75 -33.57
C GLY A 316 -2.11 -23.60 -32.92
N ASP A 317 -1.43 -22.93 -32.00
CA ASP A 317 -1.92 -21.81 -31.17
C ASP A 317 -1.34 -20.45 -31.60
N VAL A 318 -0.32 -20.44 -32.45
CA VAL A 318 0.37 -19.22 -32.87
C VAL A 318 -0.30 -18.60 -34.10
N ILE A 319 -0.77 -17.36 -33.94
CA ILE A 319 -1.33 -16.59 -35.05
C ILE A 319 -0.18 -16.06 -35.92
N CYS A 320 -0.13 -16.51 -37.18
CA CYS A 320 0.85 -16.05 -38.16
C CYS A 320 0.17 -15.19 -39.23
N VAL A 321 0.55 -13.92 -39.32
CA VAL A 321 -0.04 -12.96 -40.27
C VAL A 321 1.01 -12.47 -41.27
N PRO A 322 0.82 -12.69 -42.58
CA PRO A 322 1.67 -12.09 -43.59
C PRO A 322 1.35 -10.59 -43.74
N VAL A 323 2.37 -9.75 -43.68
CA VAL A 323 2.26 -8.29 -43.75
C VAL A 323 3.32 -7.69 -44.68
N SER A 324 3.01 -6.52 -45.23
CA SER A 324 4.02 -5.65 -45.83
C SER A 324 3.92 -4.27 -45.18
N ALA A 325 5.06 -3.80 -44.67
CA ALA A 325 5.17 -2.51 -43.99
C ALA A 325 5.52 -1.35 -44.94
N LEU A 326 5.73 -1.63 -46.23
CA LEU A 326 6.13 -0.68 -47.27
C LEU A 326 5.08 -0.56 -48.37
#